data_AF-A0A916SUZ3-F1
#
_entry.id   AF-A0A916SUZ3-F1
#
_cell.length_a   1.000
_cell.length_b   1.000
_cell.length_c   1.000
_cell.angle_alpha   90.00
_cell.angle_beta   90.00
_cell.angle_gamma   90.00
#
_symmetry.space_group_name_H-M   'P 1'
#
loop_
_entity.id
_entity.type
_entity.pdbx_description
1 polymer ?
#
loop_
_entity_poly.entity_id
_entity_poly.type
_entity_poly.pdbx_seq_one_letter_code
_entity_poly.pdbx_strand_id
1 'polypeptide(L)'
;MSLRFAAALALLATGCAGDRVSRAEATLAAVQARYAAVHRTALLFAPFLPPDRAARVRALADLVELTLAAARAATGFADRAAAIERAAAAADAYRAAAGG
;
A
#
# COMPACT_ATOMS: atom_id res chain seq x y z
N MET A 1 34.28 19.70 -21.92
CA MET A 1 33.48 19.09 -20.84
C MET A 1 32.46 18.18 -21.49
N SER A 2 32.63 16.88 -21.29
CA SER A 2 32.29 15.84 -22.27
C SER A 2 30.86 15.32 -22.13
N LEU A 3 30.11 15.27 -23.24
CA LEU A 3 28.78 14.65 -23.40
C LEU A 3 28.66 13.22 -22.80
N ARG A 4 29.79 12.51 -22.69
CA ARG A 4 29.87 11.16 -22.10
C ARG A 4 29.59 11.14 -20.60
N PHE A 5 29.91 12.22 -19.88
CA PHE A 5 29.63 12.33 -18.44
C PHE A 5 28.14 12.54 -18.16
N ALA A 6 27.45 13.31 -19.00
CA ALA A 6 26.01 13.54 -18.89
C ALA A 6 25.21 12.26 -19.18
N ALA A 7 25.62 11.47 -20.18
CA ALA A 7 24.99 10.19 -20.50
C ALA A 7 25.14 9.15 -19.37
N ALA A 8 26.33 9.07 -18.76
CA ALA A 8 26.57 8.17 -17.64
C ALA A 8 25.77 8.55 -16.39
N LEU A 9 25.65 9.86 -16.10
CA LEU A 9 24.84 10.36 -14.98
C LEU A 9 23.35 10.10 -15.19
N ALA A 10 22.87 10.26 -16.43
CA ALA A 10 21.49 9.94 -16.79
C ALA A 10 21.20 8.44 -16.59
N LEU A 11 22.06 7.54 -17.07
CA LEU A 11 21.91 6.08 -16.88
C LEU A 11 21.88 5.66 -15.40
N LEU A 12 22.76 6.22 -14.57
CA LEU A 12 22.76 5.98 -13.12
C LEU A 12 21.49 6.52 -12.44
N ALA A 13 21.04 7.72 -12.80
CA ALA A 13 19.81 8.30 -12.27
C ALA A 13 18.56 7.48 -12.66
N THR A 14 18.50 6.98 -13.90
CA THR A 14 17.41 6.11 -14.36
C THR A 14 17.46 4.75 -13.68
N GLY A 15 18.65 4.19 -13.44
CA GLY A 15 18.83 2.93 -12.70
C GLY A 15 18.35 3.03 -11.25
N CYS A 16 18.73 4.11 -10.54
CA CYS A 16 18.23 4.37 -9.17
C CYS A 16 16.74 4.72 -9.12
N ALA A 17 16.18 5.32 -10.17
CA ALA A 17 14.74 5.55 -10.27
C ALA A 17 13.98 4.25 -10.49
N GLY A 18 14.47 3.37 -11.38
CA GLY A 18 13.89 2.05 -11.63
C GLY A 18 13.86 1.18 -10.38
N ASP A 19 14.97 1.10 -9.63
CA ASP A 19 15.04 0.30 -8.40
C ASP A 19 14.06 0.79 -7.31
N ARG A 20 13.86 2.11 -7.21
CA ARG A 20 12.88 2.71 -6.29
C ARG A 20 11.43 2.42 -6.67
N VAL A 21 11.11 2.44 -7.97
CA VAL A 21 9.77 2.10 -8.46
C VAL A 21 9.47 0.62 -8.20
N SER A 22 10.39 -0.28 -8.54
CA SER A 22 10.25 -1.72 -8.28
C SER A 22 10.05 -2.03 -6.79
N ARG A 23 10.78 -1.34 -5.90
CA ARG A 23 10.60 -1.50 -4.45
C ARG A 23 9.24 -1.00 -3.96
N ALA A 24 8.76 0.12 -4.49
CA ALA A 24 7.45 0.65 -4.14
C ALA A 24 6.32 -0.30 -4.60
N GLU A 25 6.44 -0.87 -5.80
CA GLU A 25 5.51 -1.88 -6.31
C GLU A 25 5.51 -3.16 -5.46
N ALA A 26 6.69 -3.68 -5.11
CA ALA A 26 6.82 -4.83 -4.23
C ALA A 26 6.20 -4.57 -2.84
N THR A 27 6.38 -3.37 -2.30
CA THR A 27 5.81 -2.96 -1.02
C THR A 27 4.29 -2.88 -1.09
N LEU A 28 3.74 -2.26 -2.15
CA LEU A 28 2.31 -2.20 -2.40
C LEU A 28 1.69 -3.59 -2.52
N ALA A 29 2.34 -4.49 -3.25
CA ALA A 29 1.91 -5.89 -3.37
C ALA A 29 1.92 -6.62 -2.03
N ALA A 30 2.94 -6.40 -1.19
CA ALA A 30 3.02 -6.98 0.15
C ALA A 30 1.91 -6.47 1.08
N VAL A 31 1.60 -5.17 1.07
CA VAL A 31 0.48 -4.59 1.83
C VAL A 31 -0.84 -5.21 1.38
N GLN A 32 -1.07 -5.30 0.07
CA GLN A 32 -2.28 -5.90 -0.49
C GLN A 32 -2.43 -7.38 -0.10
N ALA A 33 -1.35 -8.17 -0.18
CA ALA A 33 -1.37 -9.57 0.20
C ALA A 33 -1.69 -9.77 1.69
N ARG A 34 -1.07 -8.97 2.57
CA ARG A 34 -1.35 -8.99 4.02
C ARG A 34 -2.80 -8.62 4.32
N TYR A 35 -3.31 -7.55 3.70
CA TYR A 35 -4.71 -7.16 3.84
C TYR A 35 -5.66 -8.26 3.37
N ALA A 36 -5.44 -8.83 2.19
CA ALA A 36 -6.31 -9.88 1.63
C ALA A 36 -6.39 -11.13 2.53
N ALA A 37 -5.26 -11.52 3.14
CA ALA A 37 -5.20 -12.65 4.07
C ALA A 37 -6.06 -12.41 5.32
N VAL A 38 -5.94 -11.22 5.94
CA VAL A 38 -6.74 -10.86 7.12
C VAL A 38 -8.21 -10.66 6.73
N HIS A 39 -8.47 -10.01 5.60
CA HIS A 39 -9.81 -9.68 5.14
C HIS A 39 -10.65 -10.94 4.90
N ARG A 40 -10.08 -11.95 4.25
CA ARG A 40 -10.75 -13.25 4.05
C ARG A 40 -11.19 -13.87 5.38
N THR A 41 -10.30 -13.87 6.37
CA THR A 41 -10.62 -14.40 7.71
C THR A 41 -11.68 -13.56 8.41
N ALA A 42 -11.55 -12.23 8.37
CA ALA A 42 -12.49 -11.31 9.00
C ALA A 42 -13.91 -11.45 8.43
N LEU A 43 -14.06 -11.71 7.12
CA LEU A 43 -15.36 -11.94 6.49
C LEU A 43 -16.08 -13.17 7.05
N LEU A 44 -15.36 -14.22 7.42
CA LEU A 44 -15.94 -15.42 8.02
C LEU A 44 -16.54 -15.13 9.41
N PHE A 45 -15.92 -14.22 10.15
CA PHE A 45 -16.34 -13.87 11.51
C PHE A 45 -17.27 -12.65 11.56
N ALA A 46 -17.42 -11.91 10.46
CA ALA A 46 -18.21 -10.68 10.41
C ALA A 46 -19.65 -10.83 10.96
N PRO A 47 -20.40 -11.92 10.69
CA PRO A 47 -21.75 -12.11 11.23
C PRO A 47 -21.80 -12.25 12.75
N PHE A 48 -20.67 -12.62 13.38
CA PHE A 48 -20.55 -12.86 14.82
C PHE A 48 -19.98 -11.66 15.57
N LEU A 49 -19.63 -10.57 14.87
CA LEU A 49 -19.14 -9.36 15.50
C LEU A 49 -20.29 -8.53 16.07
N PRO A 50 -20.11 -7.88 17.24
CA PRO A 50 -21.03 -6.84 17.70
C PRO A 50 -21.20 -5.74 16.65
N PRO A 51 -22.40 -5.12 16.53
CA PRO A 51 -22.69 -4.13 15.47
C PRO A 51 -21.65 -3.01 15.36
N ASP A 52 -21.23 -2.42 16.48
CA ASP A 52 -20.23 -1.34 16.49
C ASP A 52 -18.86 -1.80 15.99
N ARG A 53 -18.48 -3.04 16.33
CA ARG A 53 -17.22 -3.64 15.88
C ARG A 53 -17.28 -3.99 14.40
N ALA A 54 -18.41 -4.52 13.92
CA ALA A 54 -18.63 -4.80 12.50
C ALA A 54 -18.56 -3.51 11.66
N ALA A 55 -19.19 -2.43 12.13
CA ALA A 55 -19.15 -1.12 11.47
C ALA A 55 -17.71 -0.57 11.40
N ARG A 56 -16.95 -0.67 12.49
CA ARG A 56 -15.53 -0.26 12.53
C ARG A 56 -14.67 -1.09 11.56
N VAL A 57 -14.84 -2.41 11.55
CA VAL A 57 -14.09 -3.30 10.64
C VAL A 57 -14.41 -2.96 9.17
N ARG A 58 -15.67 -2.69 8.84
CA ARG A 58 -16.07 -2.24 7.49
C ARG A 58 -15.44 -0.90 7.12
N ALA A 59 -15.53 0.11 7.98
CA ALA A 59 -14.95 1.42 7.72
C ALA A 59 -13.42 1.36 7.51
N LEU A 60 -12.72 0.51 8.27
CA LEU A 60 -11.29 0.29 8.08
C LEU A 60 -10.99 -0.48 6.79
N ALA A 61 -11.82 -1.45 6.40
CA ALA A 61 -11.69 -2.12 5.10
C ALA A 61 -11.82 -1.12 3.94
N ASP A 62 -12.82 -0.25 3.99
CA ASP A 62 -13.05 0.78 2.96
C ASP A 62 -11.86 1.76 2.88
N LEU A 63 -11.28 2.13 4.03
CA LEU A 63 -10.09 2.98 4.09
C LEU A 63 -8.85 2.30 3.46
N VAL A 64 -8.67 0.99 3.68
CA VAL A 64 -7.57 0.24 3.03
C VAL A 64 -7.74 0.23 1.52
N GLU A 65 -8.95 -0.07 1.02
CA GLU A 65 -9.21 -0.10 -0.42
C GLU A 65 -8.98 1.28 -1.06
N LEU A 66 -9.44 2.36 -0.41
CA LEU A 66 -9.23 3.73 -0.88
C LEU A 66 -7.75 4.10 -0.97
N THR A 67 -6.97 3.74 0.05
CA THR A 67 -5.53 4.05 0.10
C THR A 67 -4.71 3.20 -0.88
N LEU A 68 -5.09 1.93 -1.08
CA LEU A 68 -4.51 1.09 -2.14
C LEU A 68 -4.82 1.62 -3.54
N ALA A 69 -6.07 2.06 -3.78
CA ALA A 69 -6.45 2.68 -5.04
C ALA A 69 -5.65 3.98 -5.30
N ALA A 70 -5.50 4.82 -4.27
CA ALA A 70 -4.69 6.04 -4.37
C ALA A 70 -3.21 5.72 -4.70
N ALA A 71 -2.62 4.70 -4.09
CA ALA A 71 -1.25 4.28 -4.37
C ALA A 71 -1.06 3.81 -5.83
N ARG A 72 -2.04 3.09 -6.37
CA ARG A 72 -2.05 2.65 -7.78
C ARG A 72 -2.21 3.84 -8.73
N ALA A 73 -3.10 4.77 -8.42
CA ALA A 73 -3.38 5.94 -9.26
C ALA A 73 -2.31 7.04 -9.20
N ALA A 74 -1.47 7.07 -8.16
CA ALA A 74 -0.42 8.07 -7.99
C ALA A 74 0.61 8.01 -9.12
N THR A 75 0.82 9.13 -9.81
CA THR A 75 1.80 9.30 -10.88
C THR A 75 3.15 9.82 -10.37
N GLY A 76 3.15 10.51 -9.23
CA GLY A 76 4.34 11.00 -8.54
C GLY A 76 4.90 9.98 -7.54
N PHE A 77 6.24 9.88 -7.47
CA PHE A 77 6.90 8.98 -6.52
C PHE A 77 6.57 9.33 -5.06
N ALA A 78 6.61 10.61 -4.69
CA ALA A 78 6.32 11.06 -3.32
C ALA A 78 4.87 10.76 -2.92
N ASP A 79 3.91 11.06 -3.81
CA ASP A 79 2.49 10.78 -3.57
C ASP A 79 2.24 9.27 -3.46
N ARG A 80 2.89 8.48 -4.31
CA ARG A 80 2.80 7.01 -4.26
C ARG A 80 3.37 6.46 -2.96
N ALA A 81 4.55 6.92 -2.53
CA ALA A 81 5.15 6.50 -1.27
C ALA A 81 4.24 6.84 -0.07
N ALA A 82 3.72 8.07 0.00
CA ALA A 82 2.80 8.49 1.05
C ALA A 82 1.46 7.72 1.01
N ALA A 83 0.97 7.33 -0.17
CA ALA A 83 -0.21 6.50 -0.30
C ALA A 83 0.04 5.05 0.15
N ILE A 84 1.23 4.49 -0.15
CA ILE A 84 1.64 3.16 0.33
C ILE A 84 1.76 3.14 1.85
N GLU A 85 2.37 4.15 2.47
CA GLU A 85 2.45 4.27 3.92
C GLU A 85 1.07 4.35 4.57
N ARG A 86 0.16 5.15 3.99
CA ARG A 86 -1.24 5.22 4.44
C ARG A 86 -1.97 3.88 4.28
N ALA A 87 -1.72 3.15 3.19
CA ALA A 87 -2.29 1.83 2.98
C ALA A 87 -1.77 0.81 4.00
N ALA A 88 -0.47 0.85 4.31
CA ALA A 88 0.12 0.01 5.35
C ALA A 88 -0.49 0.30 6.73
N ALA A 89 -0.59 1.59 7.11
CA ALA A 89 -1.20 2.01 8.37
C ALA A 89 -2.68 1.60 8.47
N ALA A 90 -3.45 1.79 7.40
CA ALA A 90 -4.83 1.35 7.33
C ALA A 90 -4.96 -0.17 7.44
N ALA A 91 -4.07 -0.94 6.79
CA ALA A 91 -4.08 -2.40 6.85
C ALA A 91 -3.72 -2.93 8.24
N ASP A 92 -2.79 -2.30 8.94
CA ASP A 92 -2.47 -2.64 10.33
C ASP A 92 -3.61 -2.28 11.29
N ALA A 93 -4.26 -1.13 11.11
CA ALA A 93 -5.44 -0.75 11.88
C ALA A 93 -6.61 -1.71 11.65
N TYR A 94 -6.82 -2.11 10.38
CA TYR A 94 -7.81 -3.12 10.01
C TYR A 94 -7.54 -4.46 10.70
N ARG A 95 -6.28 -4.93 10.67
CA ARG A 95 -5.86 -6.16 11.34
C ARG A 95 -6.15 -6.14 12.84
N ALA A 96 -5.76 -5.08 13.52
CA ALA A 96 -6.02 -4.94 14.95
C ALA A 96 -7.54 -4.96 15.27
N ALA A 97 -8.37 -4.33 14.44
CA ALA A 97 -9.82 -4.35 14.63
C ALA A 97 -10.45 -5.73 14.35
N ALA A 98 -9.96 -6.42 13.31
CA ALA A 98 -10.41 -7.73 12.89
C ALA A 98 -9.97 -8.87 13.83
N GLY A 99 -9.04 -8.61 14.76
CA GLY A 99 -8.61 -9.56 15.79
C GLY A 99 -7.30 -10.29 15.50
N GLY A 100 -6.38 -9.67 14.74
CA GLY A 100 -5.00 -10.14 14.56
C GLY A 100 -3.96 -9.19 15.14
#